data_AF-A0A8E2B5Q0-F1
#
_entry.id   AF-A0A8E2B5Q0-F1
#
_cell.length_a   1.000
_cell.length_b   1.000
_cell.length_c   1.000
_cell.angle_alpha   90.00
_cell.angle_beta   90.00
_cell.angle_gamma   90.00
#
_symmetry.space_group_name_H-M   'P 1'
#
loop_
_entity.id
_entity.type
_entity.pdbx_description
1 polymer ?
#
loop_
_entity_poly.entity_id
_entity_poly.type
_entity_poly.pdbx_seq_one_letter_code
_entity_poly.pdbx_strand_id
1 'polypeptide(L)' 'MSANIHASTDCTRVVNYVQWSSVEAFESMLADPQCREHLSAAAALAEHDPHLYTVESVHHA' A
#
# COMPACT_ATOMS: atom_id res chain seq x y z
N MET A 1 8.86 -6.19 6.74
CA MET A 1 7.92 -5.40 5.92
C MET A 1 8.56 -5.16 4.57
N SER A 2 7.79 -5.24 3.49
CA SER A 2 8.22 -4.86 2.13
C SER A 2 7.20 -3.88 1.55
N ALA A 3 7.66 -3.02 0.64
CA ALA A 3 6.80 -2.13 -0.14
C ALA A 3 7.30 -2.12 -1.58
N ASN A 4 6.42 -2.40 -2.52
CA ASN A 4 6.77 -2.50 -3.93
C ASN A 4 5.83 -1.60 -4.74
N ILE A 5 6.41 -0.68 -5.51
CA ILE A 5 5.66 0.19 -6.43
C ILE A 5 5.64 -0.46 -7.80
N HIS A 6 4.44 -0.76 -8.28
CA HIS A 6 4.20 -1.36 -9.59
C HIS A 6 3.55 -0.33 -10.50
N ALA A 7 4.13 -0.12 -11.68
CA ALA A 7 3.44 0.56 -12.77
C ALA A 7 2.61 -0.46 -13.55
N SER A 8 1.38 -0.10 -13.93
CA SER A 8 0.58 -0.93 -14.82
C SER A 8 1.20 -1.00 -16.22
N THR A 9 0.93 -2.08 -16.95
CA THR A 9 1.48 -2.30 -18.29
C THR A 9 0.95 -1.30 -19.32
N ASP A 10 -0.25 -0.77 -19.11
CA ASP A 10 -0.86 0.30 -19.90
C ASP A 10 -0.44 1.72 -19.43
N CYS A 11 0.41 1.81 -18.41
CA CYS A 11 0.91 3.04 -17.81
C CYS A 11 -0.18 4.00 -17.26
N THR A 12 -1.40 3.49 -16.99
CA THR A 12 -2.49 4.32 -16.47
C THR A 12 -2.61 4.30 -14.94
N ARG A 13 -1.94 3.35 -14.26
CA ARG A 13 -2.09 3.11 -12.82
C ARG A 13 -0.75 2.83 -12.15
N VAL A 14 -0.70 3.15 -10.87
CA VAL A 14 0.37 2.74 -9.96
C VAL A 14 -0.25 2.01 -8.79
N VAL A 15 0.36 0.89 -8.37
CA VAL A 15 -0.04 0.12 -7.19
C VAL A 15 1.13 0.07 -6.22
N ASN A 16 0.87 0.42 -4.96
CA ASN A 16 1.81 0.16 -3.86
C ASN A 16 1.39 -1.13 -3.14
N TYR A 17 2.10 -2.23 -3.39
CA TYR A 17 1.86 -3.50 -2.71
C TYR A 17 2.75 -3.60 -1.47
N VAL A 18 2.13 -3.46 -0.30
CA VAL A 18 2.82 -3.43 0.99
C VAL A 18 2.50 -4.67 1.81
N GLN A 19 3.54 -5.36 2.28
CA GLN A 19 3.40 -6.49 3.20
C GLN A 19 3.81 -6.07 4.61
N TRP A 20 2.83 -6.11 5.51
CA TRP A 20 3.01 -5.80 6.92
C TRP A 20 3.32 -7.07 7.72
N SER A 21 4.03 -6.91 8.83
CA SER A 21 4.26 -8.00 9.78
C SER A 21 3.03 -8.30 10.64
N SER A 22 2.15 -7.33 10.83
CA SER A 22 0.88 -7.46 11.56
C SER A 22 -0.08 -6.31 11.20
N VAL A 23 -1.34 -6.43 11.61
CA VAL A 23 -2.36 -5.38 11.41
C VAL A 23 -2.04 -4.14 12.25
N GLU A 24 -1.51 -4.31 13.46
CA GLU A 24 -1.13 -3.20 14.36
C GLU A 24 0.01 -2.35 13.76
N ALA A 25 0.92 -2.97 13.01
CA ALA A 25 1.97 -2.24 12.30
C ALA A 25 1.38 -1.35 11.19
N PHE A 26 0.36 -1.85 10.49
CA PHE A 26 -0.39 -1.06 9.49
C PHE A 26 -1.16 0.10 10.15
N GLU A 27 -1.88 -0.17 11.24
CA GLU A 27 -2.62 0.86 11.99
C GLU A 27 -1.70 1.93 12.58
N SER A 28 -0.55 1.53 13.11
CA SER A 28 0.46 2.46 13.65
C SER A 28 0.99 3.39 12.56
N MET A 29 1.22 2.87 11.35
CA MET A 29 1.61 3.70 10.21
C MET A 29 0.50 4.65 9.78
N LEU A 30 -0.78 4.22 9.77
CA LEU A 30 -1.90 5.12 9.47
C LEU A 30 -2.10 6.23 10.52
N ALA A 31 -1.73 5.96 11.77
CA ALA A 31 -1.78 6.94 12.85
C ALA A 31 -0.65 7.98 12.77
N ASP A 32 0.44 7.69 12.05
CA ASP A 32 1.58 8.59 11.90
C ASP A 32 1.18 9.84 11.08
N PRO A 33 1.33 11.06 11.63
CA PRO A 33 1.07 12.30 10.90
C PRO A 33 1.86 12.42 9.59
N GLN A 34 3.10 11.92 9.54
CA GLN A 34 3.92 11.95 8.34
C GLN A 34 3.32 11.07 7.23
N CYS A 35 2.69 9.95 7.59
CA CYS A 35 1.96 9.12 6.63
C CYS A 35 0.81 9.90 5.99
N ARG A 36 0.08 10.71 6.78
CA ARG A 36 -1.05 11.51 6.27
C ARG A 36 -0.61 12.55 5.25
N GLU A 37 0.56 13.16 5.42
CA GLU A 37 1.12 14.10 4.44
C GLU A 37 1.36 13.42 3.08
N HIS A 38 1.97 12.22 3.09
CA HIS A 38 2.22 11.46 1.87
C HIS A 38 0.94 10.94 1.22
N LEU A 39 -0.03 10.44 2.01
CA LEU A 39 -1.32 9.99 1.49
C LEU A 39 -2.13 11.14 0.88
N SER A 40 -2.11 12.33 1.51
CA SER A 40 -2.76 13.54 0.99
C SER A 40 -2.16 13.96 -0.35
N ALA A 41 -0.83 13.97 -0.46
CA ALA A 41 -0.15 14.29 -1.71
C ALA A 41 -0.50 13.29 -2.82
N ALA A 42 -0.57 11.99 -2.51
CA ALA A 42 -0.96 10.96 -3.48
C ALA A 42 -2.43 11.12 -3.92
N ALA A 43 -3.34 11.38 -2.97
CA ALA A 43 -4.77 11.58 -3.25
C ALA A 43 -5.05 12.83 -4.09
N ALA A 44 -4.18 13.84 -4.03
CA ALA A 44 -4.26 15.03 -4.90
C ALA A 44 -3.85 14.73 -6.36
N LEU A 45 -3.10 13.66 -6.60
CA LEU A 45 -2.60 13.29 -7.92
C LEU A 45 -3.51 12.31 -8.66
N ALA A 46 -4.20 11.41 -7.93
CA ALA A 46 -5.02 10.37 -8.52
C ALA A 46 -6.12 9.87 -7.57
N GLU A 47 -7.18 9.30 -8.15
CA GLU A 47 -8.14 8.48 -7.42
C GLU A 47 -7.44 7.22 -6.87
N HIS A 48 -7.83 6.80 -5.65
CA HIS A 48 -7.22 5.69 -4.95
C HIS A 48 -8.28 4.72 -4.41
N ASP A 49 -7.93 3.43 -4.34
CA ASP A 49 -8.82 2.36 -3.90
C ASP A 49 -8.09 1.35 -2.98
N PRO A 50 -7.67 1.77 -1.76
CA PRO A 50 -6.85 0.97 -0.87
C PRO A 50 -7.64 -0.14 -0.18
N HIS A 51 -7.02 -1.32 -0.09
CA HIS A 51 -7.62 -2.48 0.56
C HIS A 51 -6.57 -3.27 1.35
N LEU A 52 -6.98 -3.78 2.52
CA LEU A 52 -6.19 -4.68 3.34
C LEU A 52 -6.60 -6.14 3.07
N TYR A 53 -5.62 -7.01 2.89
CA TYR A 53 -5.83 -8.43 2.60
C TYR A 53 -4.99 -9.31 3.54
N THR A 54 -5.48 -10.53 3.79
CA THR A 54 -4.75 -11.57 4.52
C THR A 54 -4.09 -12.52 3.52
N VAL A 55 -2.82 -12.87 3.76
CA VAL A 55 -2.12 -13.90 2.98
C VAL A 55 -2.60 -15.28 3.43
N GLU A 56 -3.56 -15.86 2.70
CA GLU A 56 -4.13 -17.17 3.01
C GLU A 56 -3.23 -18.35 2.58
N SER A 57 -2.38 -18.15 1.56
CA SER A 57 -1.45 -19.19 1.10
C SER A 57 -0.22 -18.60 0.42
N VAL A 58 0.91 -19.32 0.52
CA VAL A 58 2.15 -19.02 -0.19
C VAL A 58 2.64 -20.29 -0.85
N HIS A 59 2.98 -20.22 -2.13
CA HIS A 59 3.51 -21.35 -2.90
C HIS A 59 4.95 -21.04 -3.30
N HIS A 60 5.81 -22.03 -3.14
CA HIS A 60 7.19 -21.98 -3.60
C HIS A 60 7.33 -22.95 -4.79
N ALA A 61 8.24 -22.61 -5.70
CA ALA A 61 8.53 -23.42 -6.88
C ALA A 61 9.21 -24.75 -6.53
#